data_AF-A0A087YGX1-F1
#
_entry.id   AF-A0A087YGX1-F1
#
_cell.length_a   1.000
_cell.length_b   1.000
_cell.length_c   1.000
_cell.angle_alpha   90.00
_cell.angle_beta   90.00
_cell.angle_gamma   90.00
#
_symmetry.space_group_name_H-M   'P 1'
#
loop_
_entity.id
_entity.type
_entity.pdbx_description
1 polymer ?
#
loop_
_entity_poly.entity_id
_entity_poly.type
_entity_poly.pdbx_seq_one_letter_code
_entity_poly.pdbx_strand_id
1 'polypeptide(L)'
;MLPVALLLLLAAGACVKCEQLNQPASATVQPGQRLTISCQVSYSLGSYTAWIRQPAGKGLEWIGMKDRYGNVYFKDSLKNKFSIDLDTSSKTVTLNGQNMQPGDSAVYYCARDSQ
;
A
#
# COMPACT_ATOMS: atom_id res chain seq x y z
N MET A 1 34.85 27.93 23.49
CA MET A 1 34.13 26.75 23.99
C MET A 1 32.66 26.96 23.68
N LEU A 2 32.12 26.33 22.63
CA LEU A 2 30.70 26.45 22.30
C LEU A 2 29.91 25.70 23.39
N PRO A 3 28.86 26.31 24.00
CA PRO A 3 28.16 25.67 25.10
C PRO A 3 27.44 24.42 24.59
N VAL A 4 27.44 23.35 25.39
CA VAL A 4 26.76 22.07 25.07
C VAL A 4 25.27 22.29 24.71
N ALA A 5 24.66 23.34 25.27
CA ALA A 5 23.32 23.79 24.92
C ALA A 5 23.17 24.18 23.43
N LEU A 6 24.20 24.77 22.81
CA LEU A 6 24.19 25.16 21.40
C LEU A 6 24.34 23.95 20.47
N LEU A 7 25.01 22.89 20.90
CA LEU A 7 25.02 21.60 20.18
C LEU A 7 23.67 20.87 20.26
N LEU A 8 22.96 20.97 21.40
CA LEU A 8 21.61 20.40 21.55
C LEU A 8 20.56 21.14 20.72
N LEU A 9 20.71 22.45 20.52
CA LEU A 9 19.83 23.28 19.69
C LEU A 9 19.99 22.98 18.18
N LEU A 10 21.14 22.49 17.74
CA LEU A 10 21.39 22.11 16.33
C LEU A 10 20.74 20.78 15.93
N ALA A 11 20.25 19.98 16.89
CA ALA A 11 19.56 18.71 16.61
C ALA A 11 18.06 18.86 16.32
N ALA A 12 17.52 20.09 16.37
CA ALA A 12 16.12 20.39 16.06
C ALA A 12 16.03 21.00 14.65
N GLY A 13 16.01 20.17 13.59
CA GLY A 13 16.07 20.75 12.24
C GLY A 13 15.62 19.94 11.04
N ALA A 14 15.09 18.72 11.22
CA ALA A 14 14.39 18.03 10.14
C ALA A 14 13.10 17.43 10.69
N CYS A 15 11.98 18.11 10.47
CA CYS A 15 10.67 17.51 10.69
C CYS A 15 10.43 16.48 9.58
N VAL A 16 10.81 15.22 9.81
CA VAL A 16 10.49 14.12 8.91
C VAL A 16 9.02 13.78 9.09
N LYS A 17 8.20 14.02 8.06
CA LYS A 17 6.80 13.62 8.06
C LYS A 17 6.72 12.14 7.67
N CYS A 18 6.47 11.27 8.65
CA CYS A 18 6.27 9.85 8.42
C CYS A 18 4.79 9.55 8.19
N GLU A 19 4.48 8.82 7.12
CA GLU A 19 3.16 8.22 6.91
C GLU A 19 3.25 6.72 7.22
N GLN A 20 2.24 6.19 7.90
CA GLN A 20 2.15 4.78 8.30
C GLN A 20 1.16 4.06 7.38
N LEU A 21 1.56 2.87 6.92
CA LEU A 21 0.76 1.96 6.12
C LEU A 21 0.74 0.61 6.85
N ASN A 22 -0.39 0.25 7.44
CA ASN A 22 -0.56 -0.95 8.25
C ASN A 22 -1.36 -2.00 7.50
N GLN A 23 -0.77 -3.16 7.25
CA GLN A 23 -1.39 -4.28 6.55
C GLN A 23 -1.04 -5.61 7.25
N PRO A 24 -1.81 -6.69 7.04
CA PRO A 24 -1.48 -8.00 7.60
C PRO A 24 -0.08 -8.45 7.18
N ALA A 25 0.65 -9.08 8.10
CA ALA A 25 1.99 -9.61 7.82
C ALA A 25 1.97 -10.75 6.79
N SER A 26 0.90 -11.54 6.77
CA SER A 26 0.71 -12.64 5.83
C SER A 26 -0.76 -13.00 5.71
N ALA A 27 -1.15 -13.52 4.55
CA ALA A 27 -2.44 -14.15 4.33
C ALA A 27 -2.25 -15.41 3.48
N THR A 28 -2.87 -16.51 3.89
CA THR A 28 -2.83 -17.79 3.18
C THR A 28 -4.23 -18.19 2.80
N VAL A 29 -4.42 -18.53 1.52
CA VAL A 29 -5.71 -18.97 0.97
C VAL A 29 -5.49 -20.23 0.13
N GLN A 30 -6.51 -21.06 0.03
CA GLN A 30 -6.47 -22.24 -0.84
C GLN A 30 -6.65 -21.83 -2.32
N PRO A 31 -6.15 -22.63 -3.28
CA PRO A 31 -6.42 -22.39 -4.70
C PRO A 31 -7.92 -22.27 -4.98
N GLY A 32 -8.29 -21.32 -5.85
CA GLY A 32 -9.68 -21.01 -6.19
C GLY A 32 -10.39 -20.06 -5.21
N GLN A 33 -9.86 -19.85 -4.01
CA GLN A 33 -10.47 -18.95 -3.02
C GLN A 33 -10.21 -17.47 -3.34
N ARG A 34 -10.95 -16.60 -2.65
CA ARG A 34 -10.73 -15.15 -2.68
C ARG A 34 -9.66 -14.76 -1.67
N LEU A 35 -8.88 -13.75 -2.02
CA LEU A 35 -7.94 -13.07 -1.11
C LEU A 35 -8.48 -11.67 -0.82
N THR A 36 -8.36 -11.22 0.43
CA THR A 36 -8.63 -9.84 0.83
C THR A 36 -7.47 -9.35 1.67
N ILE A 37 -6.83 -8.26 1.25
CA ILE A 37 -5.76 -7.59 2.00
C ILE A 37 -6.19 -6.15 2.26
N SER A 38 -6.30 -5.78 3.53
CA SER A 38 -6.61 -4.42 3.94
C SER A 38 -5.33 -3.66 4.31
N CYS A 39 -5.23 -2.42 3.88
CA CYS A 39 -4.17 -1.50 4.28
C CYS A 39 -4.78 -0.24 4.90
N GLN A 40 -4.57 -0.04 6.19
CA GLN A 40 -4.97 1.16 6.91
C GLN A 40 -3.84 2.19 6.86
N VAL A 41 -4.16 3.44 6.53
CA VAL A 41 -3.17 4.50 6.33
C VAL A 41 -3.35 5.65 7.31
N SER A 42 -2.25 6.32 7.69
CA SER A 42 -2.32 7.51 8.55
C SER A 42 -2.84 8.75 7.82
N TYR A 43 -2.56 8.85 6.51
CA TYR A 43 -2.92 10.00 5.69
C TYR A 43 -4.40 10.02 5.29
N SER A 44 -4.87 11.18 4.83
CA SER A 44 -6.19 11.30 4.21
C SER A 44 -6.17 10.71 2.81
N LEU A 45 -7.07 9.78 2.52
CA LEU A 45 -7.26 9.17 1.20
C LEU A 45 -7.88 10.17 0.21
N GLY A 46 -7.10 11.19 -0.16
CA GLY A 46 -7.49 12.23 -1.12
C GLY A 46 -7.02 11.95 -2.54
N SER A 47 -5.79 11.44 -2.69
CA SER A 47 -5.20 11.06 -3.98
C SER A 47 -5.24 9.55 -4.20
N TYR A 48 -4.70 9.11 -5.34
CA TYR A 48 -4.50 7.70 -5.62
C TYR A 48 -3.69 7.00 -4.53
N THR A 49 -4.15 5.80 -4.16
CA THR A 49 -3.36 4.79 -3.44
C THR A 49 -3.31 3.54 -4.30
N ALA A 50 -2.11 2.99 -4.46
CA ALA A 50 -1.79 1.88 -5.34
C ALA A 50 -1.61 0.57 -4.55
N TRP A 51 -1.78 -0.53 -5.28
CA TRP A 51 -1.34 -1.86 -4.89
C TRP A 51 -0.27 -2.36 -5.85
N ILE A 52 0.80 -2.90 -5.29
CA ILE A 52 1.95 -3.47 -6.00
C ILE A 52 2.16 -4.87 -5.44
N ARG A 53 2.57 -5.83 -6.28
CA ARG A 53 3.00 -7.15 -5.83
C ARG A 53 4.42 -7.46 -6.28
N GLN A 54 5.12 -8.28 -5.52
CA GLN A 54 6.42 -8.83 -5.85
C GLN A 54 6.37 -10.37 -5.80
N PRO A 55 6.21 -11.03 -6.95
CA PRO A 55 6.36 -12.48 -7.02
C PRO A 55 7.79 -12.91 -6.67
N ALA A 56 7.95 -14.09 -6.10
CA ALA A 56 9.28 -14.61 -5.74
C ALA A 56 10.21 -14.65 -6.97
N GLY A 57 11.42 -14.09 -6.83
CA GLY A 57 12.41 -14.03 -7.91
C GLY A 57 12.08 -13.02 -9.04
N LYS A 58 11.07 -12.17 -8.88
CA LYS A 58 10.68 -11.15 -9.86
C LYS A 58 10.76 -9.74 -9.28
N GLY A 59 10.76 -8.74 -10.17
CA GLY A 59 10.64 -7.33 -9.80
C GLY A 59 9.24 -6.96 -9.31
N LEU A 60 9.10 -5.71 -8.87
CA LEU A 60 7.80 -5.14 -8.51
C LEU A 60 6.88 -5.07 -9.73
N GLU A 61 5.65 -5.52 -9.55
CA GLU A 61 4.58 -5.49 -10.54
C GLU A 61 3.41 -4.66 -9.99
N TRP A 62 3.15 -3.52 -10.61
CA TRP A 62 1.99 -2.69 -10.28
C TRP A 62 0.68 -3.42 -10.63
N ILE A 63 -0.27 -3.45 -9.70
CA ILE A 63 -1.59 -4.07 -9.89
C ILE A 63 -2.60 -3.03 -10.36
N GLY A 64 -2.70 -1.93 -9.62
CA GLY A 64 -3.72 -0.92 -9.83
C GLY A 64 -3.65 0.19 -8.79
N MET A 65 -4.45 1.23 -8.98
CA MET A 65 -4.62 2.32 -8.01
C MET A 65 -6.02 2.90 -8.07
N LYS A 66 -6.49 3.45 -6.96
CA LYS A 66 -7.83 4.03 -6.84
C LYS A 66 -7.78 5.34 -6.05
N ASP A 67 -8.59 6.31 -6.46
CA ASP A 67 -8.80 7.56 -5.73
C ASP A 67 -10.19 7.61 -5.06
N ARG A 68 -10.41 8.67 -4.26
CA ARG A 68 -11.67 8.91 -3.55
C ARG A 68 -12.87 9.20 -4.45
N TYR A 69 -12.63 9.56 -5.71
CA TYR A 69 -13.69 9.89 -6.68
C TYR A 69 -14.15 8.66 -7.45
N GLY A 70 -13.56 7.49 -7.17
CA GLY A 70 -13.89 6.24 -7.83
C GLY A 70 -13.11 5.99 -9.12
N ASN A 71 -12.17 6.87 -9.48
CA ASN A 71 -11.28 6.62 -10.60
C ASN A 71 -10.35 5.45 -10.23
N VAL A 72 -10.27 4.48 -11.12
CA VAL A 72 -9.50 3.27 -10.90
C VAL A 72 -8.76 2.87 -12.18
N TYR A 73 -7.49 2.51 -12.01
CA TYR A 73 -6.66 2.00 -13.08
C TYR A 73 -6.07 0.66 -12.65
N PHE A 74 -5.93 -0.25 -13.61
CA PHE A 74 -5.35 -1.57 -13.40
C PHE A 74 -4.34 -1.88 -14.51
N LYS A 75 -3.37 -2.73 -14.20
CA LYS A 75 -2.54 -3.37 -15.21
C LYS A 75 -3.43 -4.30 -16.03
N ASP A 76 -3.36 -4.22 -17.35
CA ASP A 76 -4.24 -4.98 -18.24
C ASP A 76 -4.22 -6.49 -17.99
N SER A 77 -3.06 -7.05 -17.67
CA SER A 77 -2.91 -8.48 -17.36
C SER A 77 -3.54 -8.91 -16.02
N LEU A 78 -3.90 -7.96 -15.16
CA LEU A 78 -4.37 -8.20 -13.79
C LEU A 78 -5.78 -7.66 -13.51
N LYS A 79 -6.37 -6.86 -14.42
CA LYS A 79 -7.67 -6.18 -14.21
C LYS A 79 -8.86 -7.11 -13.97
N ASN A 80 -8.80 -8.35 -14.45
CA ASN A 80 -9.86 -9.35 -14.24
C ASN A 80 -9.61 -10.20 -12.98
N LYS A 81 -8.44 -10.04 -12.34
CA LYS A 81 -8.01 -10.84 -11.19
C LYS A 81 -8.23 -10.11 -9.87
N PHE A 82 -8.03 -8.78 -9.89
CA PHE A 82 -8.06 -7.96 -8.69
C PHE A 82 -9.10 -6.84 -8.78
N SER A 83 -9.65 -6.45 -7.63
CA SER A 83 -10.38 -5.19 -7.44
C SER A 83 -9.79 -4.41 -6.27
N ILE A 84 -10.00 -3.09 -6.26
CA ILE A 84 -9.54 -2.19 -5.19
C ILE A 84 -10.74 -1.45 -4.63
N ASP A 85 -10.91 -1.53 -3.31
CA ASP A 85 -11.89 -0.78 -2.55
C ASP A 85 -11.20 0.26 -1.67
N LEU A 86 -11.89 1.36 -1.44
CA LEU A 86 -11.35 2.52 -0.72
C LEU A 86 -12.44 3.05 0.20
N ASP A 87 -12.16 3.08 1.51
CA ASP A 87 -13.02 3.65 2.54
C ASP A 87 -12.30 4.84 3.18
N THR A 88 -12.76 6.04 2.85
CA THR A 88 -12.19 7.29 3.37
C THR A 88 -12.49 7.51 4.85
N SER A 89 -13.54 6.91 5.39
CA SER A 89 -13.93 7.04 6.80
C SER A 89 -12.96 6.29 7.71
N SER A 90 -12.69 5.03 7.37
CA SER A 90 -11.74 4.19 8.13
C SER A 90 -10.27 4.34 7.69
N LYS A 91 -10.02 5.15 6.64
CA LYS A 91 -8.71 5.28 5.98
C LYS A 91 -8.14 3.93 5.54
N THR A 92 -8.98 3.10 4.94
CA THR A 92 -8.61 1.75 4.53
C THR A 92 -8.67 1.61 3.00
N VAL A 93 -7.63 1.02 2.43
CA VAL A 93 -7.59 0.60 1.02
C VAL A 93 -7.46 -0.90 0.97
N THR A 94 -8.39 -1.56 0.30
CA THR A 94 -8.50 -3.03 0.30
C THR A 94 -8.26 -3.57 -1.10
N LEU A 95 -7.35 -4.53 -1.23
CA LEU A 95 -7.18 -5.33 -2.43
C LEU A 95 -7.97 -6.63 -2.30
N ASN A 96 -8.83 -6.93 -3.27
CA ASN A 96 -9.50 -8.21 -3.36
C ASN A 96 -8.99 -8.99 -4.59
N GLY A 97 -8.49 -10.19 -4.38
CA GLY A 97 -8.12 -11.13 -5.45
C GLY A 97 -9.16 -12.23 -5.60
N GLN A 98 -9.47 -12.63 -6.84
CA GLN A 98 -10.42 -13.68 -7.14
C GLN A 98 -9.75 -14.92 -7.74
N ASN A 99 -10.29 -16.11 -7.46
CA ASN A 99 -9.82 -17.38 -8.01
C ASN A 99 -8.29 -17.54 -7.85
N MET A 100 -7.77 -17.32 -6.65
CA MET A 100 -6.32 -17.26 -6.40
C MET A 100 -5.63 -18.57 -6.77
N GLN A 101 -4.47 -18.49 -7.40
CA GLN A 101 -3.68 -19.65 -7.82
C GLN A 101 -2.27 -19.59 -7.20
N PRO A 102 -1.52 -20.70 -7.16
CA PRO A 102 -0.14 -20.69 -6.66
C PRO A 102 0.75 -19.67 -7.37
N GLY A 103 0.50 -19.39 -8.66
CA GLY A 103 1.22 -18.38 -9.43
C GLY A 103 0.95 -16.92 -9.00
N ASP A 104 -0.05 -16.68 -8.17
CA ASP A 104 -0.36 -15.36 -7.60
C ASP A 104 0.32 -15.12 -6.25
N SER A 105 1.07 -16.10 -5.72
CA SER A 105 1.84 -15.92 -4.49
C SER A 105 2.93 -14.87 -4.69
N ALA A 106 2.87 -13.83 -3.85
CA ALA A 106 3.74 -12.67 -3.91
C ALA A 106 3.72 -11.95 -2.56
N VAL A 107 4.69 -11.06 -2.35
CA VAL A 107 4.55 -10.02 -1.31
C VAL A 107 3.69 -8.90 -1.91
N TYR A 108 2.68 -8.46 -1.18
CA TYR A 108 1.78 -7.39 -1.60
C TYR A 108 2.09 -6.13 -0.80
N TYR A 109 2.03 -4.97 -1.46
CA TYR A 109 2.32 -3.68 -0.86
C TYR A 109 1.23 -2.69 -1.26
N CYS A 110 0.57 -2.07 -0.28
CA CYS A 110 -0.08 -0.79 -0.52
C CYS A 110 0.98 0.31 -0.60
N ALA A 111 0.80 1.25 -1.52
CA ALA A 111 1.74 2.32 -1.79
C ALA A 111 1.02 3.62 -2.16
N ARG A 112 1.66 4.75 -1.94
CA ARG A 112 1.23 6.07 -2.41
C ARG A 112 2.45 6.81 -2.93
N ASP A 113 2.24 7.70 -3.90
CA ASP A 113 3.28 8.62 -4.32
C ASP A 113 3.74 9.51 -3.15
N SER A 114 5.06 9.72 -3.08
CA SER A 114 5.67 10.63 -2.10
C SER A 114 5.09 12.03 -2.26
N GLN A 115 4.85 12.70 -1.13
CA GLN A 115 4.40 14.09 -1.05
C GLN A 115 5.59 15.02 -0.82
#